data_AF-A0A963J2R6-F1
#
_entry.id   AF-A0A963J2R6-F1
#
_cell.length_a   1.000
_cell.length_b   1.000
_cell.length_c   1.000
_cell.angle_alpha   90.00
_cell.angle_beta   90.00
_cell.angle_gamma   90.00
#
_symmetry.space_group_name_H-M   'P 1'
#
loop_
_entity.id
_entity.type
_entity.pdbx_description
1 polymer ?
#
loop_
_entity_poly.entity_id
_entity_poly.type
_entity_poly.pdbx_seq_one_letter_code
_entity_poly.pdbx_strand_id
1 'polypeptide(L)'
;MKSNTVFRWFLALPRPAKRVLAVLHDGFFCGFTVWLAVCLRLERWAAWSPSYTPAVVGAVGLALPLFAYFGLYRAVFRYAGWHAMLSLIRAIAVYSFVYMLVFTVIGVPGVPRSVGVVQPLLMFLMVGISRVGVRFFLGDLYRRMLGNASLPGVLIYGAGSAGRQLASALRNGHEQRVVGFIDDDARLHGHTVDGLRVHGADQLAGLIAKQHVGHVLLAMPSLGRKERNAIVQGMRPYPVHVRTLPGVSELASGKVSLKDVQELDIADILGREPVLPNGILLNRNVRGKVVLVTGAGGSIGSELCRQVLKCAPACLLLVEMNEFSLYQIHRELEDALAAQDGPSPELVPLLGSAQNEVRIGAIMAAWHPHTVYHAAAYKHVPLVEYNPGEGLRNNVWGTLVCARAAARHGVQSFVLISTDKAVRPTNIMGSSKRMAELVVQAFAAGAPVAGPAGAAATCFSIVRFGNVLGSSGSVVPLFRQQIAKGGPITLTHAEVTRYFMTIPEAAELVVQAGAMASGGEVFVLDMGESVRIMDLAYRMVELSGMRVRDASCPEGEIEI
;
A
#
# COMPACT_ATOMS: atom_id res chain seq x y z
N MET A 1 -30.96 1.76 -30.74
CA MET A 1 -32.18 2.22 -30.02
C MET A 1 -32.25 3.73 -30.05
N LYS A 2 -33.26 4.31 -30.71
CA LYS A 2 -33.51 5.75 -30.78
C LYS A 2 -33.75 6.28 -29.35
N SER A 3 -32.78 7.02 -28.81
CA SER A 3 -32.86 7.63 -27.49
C SER A 3 -33.92 8.73 -27.51
N ASN A 4 -35.04 8.51 -26.80
CA ASN A 4 -36.18 9.42 -26.73
C ASN A 4 -35.75 10.87 -26.42
N THR A 5 -35.95 11.77 -27.39
CA THR A 5 -35.64 13.22 -27.35
C THR A 5 -36.22 13.92 -26.11
N VAL A 6 -37.36 13.44 -25.62
CA VAL A 6 -38.06 13.95 -24.43
C VAL A 6 -37.23 13.80 -23.14
N PHE A 7 -36.51 12.69 -22.97
CA PHE A 7 -35.72 12.43 -21.76
C PHE A 7 -34.48 13.33 -21.69
N ARG A 8 -33.85 13.61 -22.83
CA ARG A 8 -32.71 14.54 -22.90
C ARG A 8 -33.14 15.97 -22.59
N TRP A 9 -34.28 16.39 -23.12
CA TRP A 9 -34.87 17.69 -22.80
C TRP A 9 -35.17 17.83 -21.29
N PHE A 10 -35.79 16.81 -20.68
CA PHE A 10 -36.09 16.83 -19.24
C PHE A 10 -34.80 16.84 -18.38
N LEU A 11 -33.76 16.09 -18.78
CA LEU A 11 -32.47 16.09 -18.09
C LEU A 11 -31.72 17.42 -18.21
N ALA A 12 -31.90 18.18 -19.30
CA ALA A 12 -31.28 19.47 -19.52
C ALA A 12 -31.91 20.62 -18.70
N LEU A 13 -33.12 20.43 -18.12
CA LEU A 13 -33.79 21.49 -17.36
C LEU A 13 -33.01 21.90 -16.09
N PRO A 14 -32.99 23.21 -15.76
CA PRO A 14 -32.45 23.70 -14.50
C PRO A 14 -33.12 23.05 -13.29
N ARG A 15 -32.37 22.91 -12.19
CA ARG A 15 -32.87 22.38 -10.92
C ARG A 15 -34.18 23.03 -10.43
N PRO A 16 -34.38 24.37 -10.50
CA PRO A 16 -35.66 24.96 -10.09
C PRO A 16 -36.82 24.54 -10.99
N ALA A 17 -36.63 24.46 -12.31
CA ALA A 17 -37.67 24.04 -13.25
C ALA A 17 -38.14 22.60 -12.99
N LYS A 18 -37.21 21.69 -12.71
CA LYS A 18 -37.54 20.30 -12.34
C LYS A 18 -38.32 20.19 -11.03
N ARG A 19 -38.04 21.06 -10.06
CA ARG A 19 -38.80 21.12 -8.79
C ARG A 19 -40.23 21.60 -9.01
N VAL A 20 -40.40 22.64 -9.82
CA VAL A 20 -41.73 23.15 -10.18
C VAL A 20 -42.56 22.06 -10.87
N LEU A 21 -41.98 21.34 -11.83
CA LEU A 21 -42.66 20.21 -12.48
C LEU A 21 -43.08 19.11 -11.50
N ALA A 22 -42.21 18.76 -10.54
CA ALA A 22 -42.56 17.77 -9.51
C ALA A 22 -43.68 18.25 -8.57
N VAL A 23 -43.70 19.53 -8.21
CA VAL A 23 -44.76 20.13 -7.39
C VAL A 23 -46.09 20.17 -8.14
N LEU A 24 -46.09 20.57 -9.42
CA LEU A 24 -47.30 20.60 -10.25
C LEU A 24 -47.89 19.19 -10.44
N HIS A 25 -47.01 18.21 -10.67
CA HIS A 25 -47.41 16.82 -10.81
C HIS A 25 -48.02 16.25 -9.52
N ASP A 26 -47.42 16.51 -8.35
CA ASP A 26 -47.97 16.06 -7.08
C ASP A 26 -49.25 16.83 -6.70
N GLY A 27 -49.38 18.10 -7.11
CA GLY A 27 -50.63 18.87 -6.99
C GLY A 27 -51.76 18.28 -7.81
N PHE A 28 -51.48 17.85 -9.04
CA PHE A 28 -52.43 17.10 -9.87
C PHE A 28 -52.86 15.80 -9.19
N PHE A 29 -51.92 15.03 -8.61
CA PHE A 29 -52.24 13.81 -7.88
C PHE A 29 -53.14 14.06 -6.67
N CYS A 30 -53.00 15.17 -5.95
CA CYS A 30 -53.91 15.51 -4.86
C CYS A 30 -55.36 15.57 -5.36
N GLY A 31 -55.65 16.29 -6.45
CA GLY A 31 -56.99 16.38 -7.02
C GLY A 31 -57.48 15.05 -7.61
N PHE A 32 -56.62 14.37 -8.37
CA PHE A 32 -56.96 13.12 -9.03
C PHE A 32 -57.26 12.00 -8.03
N THR A 33 -56.47 11.87 -6.97
CA THR A 33 -56.69 10.84 -5.94
C THR A 33 -57.93 11.10 -5.08
N VAL A 34 -58.31 12.36 -4.84
CA VAL A 34 -59.59 12.68 -4.21
C VAL A 34 -60.76 12.26 -5.10
N TRP A 35 -60.73 12.62 -6.39
CA TRP A 35 -61.76 12.20 -7.35
C TRP A 35 -61.85 10.67 -7.44
N LEU A 36 -60.72 9.99 -7.51
CA LEU A 36 -60.67 8.53 -7.57
C LEU A 36 -61.19 7.89 -6.27
N ALA A 37 -60.86 8.45 -5.09
CA ALA A 37 -61.39 7.98 -3.81
C ALA A 37 -62.91 8.13 -3.71
N VAL A 38 -63.47 9.20 -4.27
CA VAL A 38 -64.93 9.40 -4.37
C VAL A 38 -65.57 8.40 -5.33
N CYS A 39 -64.97 8.17 -6.51
CA CYS A 39 -65.48 7.19 -7.47
C CYS A 39 -65.48 5.78 -6.88
N LEU A 40 -64.40 5.39 -6.18
CA LEU A 40 -64.31 4.11 -5.48
C LEU A 40 -65.35 4.01 -4.36
N ARG A 41 -65.64 5.10 -3.66
CA ARG A 41 -66.66 5.10 -2.61
C ARG A 41 -68.08 4.99 -3.16
N LEU A 42 -68.36 5.65 -4.27
CA LEU A 42 -69.69 5.65 -4.88
C LEU A 42 -69.91 4.46 -5.83
N GLU A 43 -68.88 3.62 -6.00
CA GLU A 43 -68.87 2.46 -6.89
C GLU A 43 -69.29 2.81 -8.34
N ARG A 44 -69.07 4.07 -8.74
CA ARG A 44 -69.41 4.62 -10.05
C ARG A 44 -68.52 5.80 -10.40
N TRP A 45 -68.40 6.09 -11.69
CA TRP A 45 -67.73 7.31 -12.15
C TRP A 45 -68.56 8.53 -11.76
N ALA A 46 -68.06 9.27 -10.76
CA ALA A 46 -68.75 10.43 -10.22
C ALA A 46 -68.39 11.69 -11.02
N ALA A 47 -69.40 12.44 -11.44
CA ALA A 47 -69.21 13.80 -11.91
C ALA A 47 -68.67 14.67 -10.77
N TRP A 48 -67.83 15.66 -11.10
CA TRP A 48 -67.27 16.55 -10.11
C TRP A 48 -68.37 17.38 -9.44
N SER A 49 -68.45 17.30 -8.10
CA SER A 49 -69.32 18.14 -7.29
C SER A 49 -68.50 19.21 -6.57
N PRO A 50 -68.98 20.47 -6.48
CA PRO A 50 -68.36 21.50 -5.64
C PRO A 50 -68.19 21.06 -4.17
N SER A 51 -68.97 20.09 -3.70
CA SER A 51 -68.87 19.54 -2.34
C SER A 51 -67.55 18.81 -2.05
N TYR A 52 -66.77 18.42 -3.07
CA TYR A 52 -65.47 17.75 -2.90
C TYR A 52 -64.29 18.74 -2.86
N THR A 53 -64.53 20.01 -3.14
CA THR A 53 -63.52 21.06 -3.15
C THR A 53 -62.75 21.14 -1.82
N PRO A 54 -63.39 21.05 -0.63
CA PRO A 54 -62.66 21.08 0.64
C PRO A 54 -61.65 19.93 0.79
N ALA A 55 -61.97 18.74 0.27
CA ALA A 55 -61.06 17.59 0.30
C ALA A 55 -59.82 17.82 -0.58
N VAL A 56 -59.98 18.44 -1.75
CA VAL A 56 -58.85 18.75 -2.63
C VAL A 56 -57.99 19.89 -2.08
N VAL A 57 -58.61 20.94 -1.56
CA VAL A 57 -57.88 22.04 -0.90
C VAL A 57 -57.12 21.51 0.31
N GLY A 58 -57.74 20.63 1.11
CA GLY A 58 -57.07 19.95 2.23
C GLY A 58 -55.91 19.08 1.76
N ALA A 59 -56.08 18.30 0.69
CA ALA A 59 -55.03 17.43 0.15
C ALA A 59 -53.83 18.25 -0.34
N VAL A 60 -54.06 19.29 -1.15
CA VAL A 60 -53.01 20.17 -1.66
C VAL A 60 -52.33 20.95 -0.52
N GLY A 61 -53.12 21.53 0.38
CA GLY A 61 -52.65 22.36 1.49
C GLY A 61 -51.83 21.59 2.52
N LEU A 62 -52.06 20.29 2.67
CA LEU A 62 -51.28 19.42 3.57
C LEU A 62 -50.13 18.72 2.86
N ALA A 63 -50.36 18.13 1.68
CA ALA A 63 -49.36 17.29 1.01
C ALA A 63 -48.16 18.09 0.51
N LEU A 64 -48.38 19.23 -0.17
CA LEU A 64 -47.27 19.96 -0.79
C LEU A 64 -46.27 20.54 0.23
N PRO A 65 -46.70 21.17 1.35
CA PRO A 65 -45.79 21.65 2.38
C PRO A 65 -45.05 20.50 3.08
N LEU A 66 -45.75 19.41 3.41
CA LEU A 66 -45.11 18.23 4.03
C LEU A 66 -44.07 17.62 3.09
N PHE A 67 -44.38 17.45 1.81
CA PHE A 67 -43.44 16.90 0.83
C PHE A 67 -42.23 17.82 0.64
N ALA A 68 -42.41 19.14 0.70
CA ALA A 68 -41.31 20.09 0.68
C ALA A 68 -40.44 20.01 1.95
N TYR A 69 -41.05 19.93 3.13
CA TYR A 69 -40.37 19.83 4.43
C TYR A 69 -39.53 18.55 4.55
N PHE A 70 -40.12 17.40 4.21
CA PHE A 70 -39.42 16.10 4.19
C PHE A 70 -38.42 15.96 3.02
N GLY A 71 -38.27 17.01 2.21
CA GLY A 71 -37.23 17.11 1.19
C GLY A 71 -37.51 16.26 -0.06
N LEU A 72 -38.75 15.84 -0.31
CA LEU A 72 -39.09 15.00 -1.48
C LEU A 72 -38.70 15.69 -2.79
N TYR A 73 -38.89 17.00 -2.91
CA TYR A 73 -38.51 17.78 -4.10
C TYR A 73 -37.00 18.09 -4.21
N ARG A 74 -36.24 17.89 -3.13
CA ARG A 74 -34.77 17.98 -3.14
C ARG A 74 -34.12 16.63 -3.48
N ALA A 75 -34.76 15.54 -3.07
CA ALA A 75 -34.26 14.17 -3.19
C ALA A 75 -34.37 13.55 -4.59
N VAL A 76 -35.28 14.05 -5.46
CA VAL A 76 -35.56 13.45 -6.78
C VAL A 76 -34.32 13.31 -7.68
N PHE A 77 -33.29 14.16 -7.51
CA PHE A 77 -32.23 14.28 -8.52
C PHE A 77 -30.80 14.02 -8.05
N ARG A 78 -30.51 13.91 -6.74
CA ARG A 78 -29.12 13.81 -6.28
C ARG A 78 -28.73 12.43 -5.73
N TYR A 79 -29.57 11.76 -4.95
CA TYR A 79 -29.31 10.39 -4.48
C TYR A 79 -30.64 9.74 -4.09
N ALA A 80 -31.35 9.18 -5.07
CA ALA A 80 -32.58 8.43 -4.83
C ALA A 80 -32.26 7.01 -4.32
N GLY A 81 -31.56 6.93 -3.18
CA GLY A 81 -31.29 5.70 -2.45
C GLY A 81 -32.39 5.36 -1.45
N TRP A 82 -32.07 4.48 -0.50
CA TRP A 82 -32.96 4.07 0.61
C TRP A 82 -33.52 5.26 1.40
N HIS A 83 -32.73 6.32 1.60
CA HIS A 83 -33.14 7.52 2.33
C HIS A 83 -34.32 8.29 1.70
N ALA A 84 -34.41 8.34 0.36
CA ALA A 84 -35.52 9.02 -0.31
C ALA A 84 -36.85 8.26 -0.12
N MET A 85 -36.79 6.93 -0.06
CA MET A 85 -37.95 6.08 0.23
C MET A 85 -38.43 6.26 1.67
N LEU A 86 -37.50 6.33 2.63
CA LEU A 86 -37.83 6.61 4.03
C LEU A 86 -38.46 8.00 4.20
N SER A 87 -37.96 9.03 3.50
CA SER A 87 -38.58 10.36 3.51
C SER A 87 -40.00 10.35 2.95
N LEU A 88 -40.26 9.59 1.87
CA LEU A 88 -41.60 9.42 1.30
C LEU A 88 -42.56 8.78 2.29
N ILE A 89 -42.15 7.67 2.92
CA ILE A 89 -42.96 6.95 3.91
C ILE A 89 -43.31 7.87 5.09
N ARG A 90 -42.33 8.60 5.63
CA ARG A 90 -42.56 9.53 6.75
C ARG A 90 -43.50 10.68 6.38
N ALA A 91 -43.30 11.30 5.22
CA ALA A 91 -44.13 12.41 4.77
C ALA A 91 -45.58 11.98 4.58
N ILE A 92 -45.79 10.79 4.03
CA ILE A 92 -47.12 10.23 3.79
C ILE A 92 -47.77 9.73 5.06
N ALA A 93 -47.03 9.16 6.01
CA ALA A 93 -47.59 8.77 7.31
C ALA A 93 -48.18 9.98 8.05
N VAL A 94 -47.43 11.09 8.10
CA VAL A 94 -47.89 12.35 8.71
C VAL A 94 -49.09 12.92 7.95
N TYR A 95 -49.02 12.97 6.62
CA TYR A 95 -50.13 13.42 5.78
C TYR A 95 -51.40 12.58 6.02
N SER A 96 -51.27 11.26 6.00
CA SER A 96 -52.39 10.32 6.15
C SER A 96 -53.06 10.47 7.50
N PHE A 97 -52.28 10.64 8.57
CA PHE A 97 -52.81 10.84 9.92
C PHE A 97 -53.66 12.13 10.00
N VAL A 98 -53.12 13.26 9.52
CA VAL A 98 -53.83 14.55 9.58
C VAL A 98 -55.05 14.55 8.65
N TYR A 99 -54.91 14.02 7.45
CA TYR A 99 -56.01 13.96 6.48
C TYR A 99 -57.15 13.06 6.95
N MET A 100 -56.83 11.90 7.54
CA MET A 100 -57.81 11.00 8.14
C MET A 100 -58.54 11.65 9.31
N LEU A 101 -57.84 12.37 10.19
CA LEU A 101 -58.44 13.08 11.32
C LEU A 101 -59.49 14.11 10.84
N VAL A 102 -59.17 14.91 9.82
CA VAL A 102 -60.06 15.94 9.30
C VAL A 102 -61.26 15.36 8.56
N PHE A 103 -61.03 14.44 7.61
CA PHE A 103 -62.09 14.00 6.70
C PHE A 103 -62.84 12.75 7.16
N THR A 104 -62.27 11.96 8.08
CA THR A 104 -62.92 10.75 8.63
C THR A 104 -63.51 11.00 10.01
N VAL A 105 -62.70 11.55 10.94
CA VAL A 105 -63.08 11.69 12.35
C VAL A 105 -63.91 12.94 12.59
N ILE A 106 -63.40 14.11 12.22
CA ILE A 106 -64.15 15.38 12.32
C ILE A 106 -65.29 15.36 11.29
N GLY A 107 -64.97 14.94 10.06
CA GLY A 107 -65.93 14.82 8.97
C GLY A 107 -66.27 16.19 8.37
N VAL A 108 -66.32 16.25 7.05
CA VAL A 108 -66.65 17.48 6.31
C VAL A 108 -67.95 17.26 5.53
N PRO A 109 -68.98 18.13 5.70
CA PRO A 109 -70.24 17.99 4.97
C PRO A 109 -70.02 17.86 3.47
N GLY A 110 -70.67 16.89 2.84
CA GLY A 110 -70.57 16.64 1.39
C GLY A 110 -69.36 15.83 0.93
N VAL A 111 -68.45 15.45 1.84
CA VAL A 111 -67.33 14.52 1.56
C VAL A 111 -67.57 13.20 2.29
N PRO A 112 -67.61 12.05 1.59
CA PRO A 112 -67.73 10.75 2.26
C PRO A 112 -66.54 10.48 3.19
N ARG A 113 -66.81 10.05 4.43
CA ARG A 113 -65.76 9.79 5.44
C ARG A 113 -64.68 8.81 4.98
N SER A 114 -65.03 7.84 4.12
CA SER A 114 -64.06 6.89 3.55
C SER A 114 -62.97 7.56 2.72
N VAL A 115 -63.21 8.74 2.15
CA VAL A 115 -62.21 9.51 1.38
C VAL A 115 -61.02 9.87 2.26
N GLY A 116 -61.23 10.11 3.55
CA GLY A 116 -60.15 10.40 4.50
C GLY A 116 -59.14 9.25 4.69
N VAL A 117 -59.52 8.01 4.37
CA VAL A 117 -58.64 6.82 4.43
C VAL A 117 -58.18 6.38 3.05
N VAL A 118 -59.09 6.34 2.07
CA VAL A 118 -58.81 5.85 0.72
C VAL A 118 -57.89 6.79 -0.04
N GLN A 119 -58.06 8.11 0.10
CA GLN A 119 -57.26 9.07 -0.64
C GLN A 119 -55.77 9.04 -0.26
N PRO A 120 -55.38 9.03 1.03
CA PRO A 120 -53.96 8.94 1.38
C PRO A 120 -53.27 7.66 0.90
N LEU A 121 -54.00 6.53 0.87
CA LEU A 121 -53.49 5.27 0.32
C LEU A 121 -53.23 5.38 -1.20
N LEU A 122 -54.17 5.97 -1.95
CA LEU A 122 -53.98 6.22 -3.37
C LEU A 122 -52.84 7.20 -3.63
N MET A 123 -52.69 8.22 -2.78
CA MET A 123 -51.60 9.19 -2.86
C MET A 123 -50.24 8.51 -2.66
N PHE A 124 -50.13 7.58 -1.70
CA PHE A 124 -48.94 6.76 -1.51
C PHE A 124 -48.57 5.95 -2.74
N LEU A 125 -49.55 5.27 -3.32
CA LEU A 125 -49.31 4.45 -4.50
C LEU A 125 -48.88 5.30 -5.71
N MET A 126 -49.61 6.39 -5.99
CA MET A 126 -49.35 7.24 -7.16
C MET A 126 -48.01 7.97 -7.06
N VAL A 127 -47.71 8.59 -5.90
CA VAL A 127 -46.42 9.26 -5.68
C VAL A 127 -45.30 8.22 -5.67
N GLY A 128 -45.49 7.07 -5.01
CA GLY A 128 -44.51 5.98 -4.99
C GLY A 128 -44.14 5.48 -6.39
N ILE A 129 -45.13 5.16 -7.21
CA ILE A 129 -44.93 4.71 -8.61
C ILE A 129 -44.21 5.80 -9.41
N SER A 130 -44.62 7.07 -9.28
CA SER A 130 -43.97 8.16 -10.03
C SER A 130 -42.48 8.30 -9.70
N ARG A 131 -42.10 8.13 -8.42
CA ARG A 131 -40.71 8.27 -7.96
C ARG A 131 -39.86 7.07 -8.33
N VAL A 132 -40.42 5.86 -8.25
CA VAL A 132 -39.75 4.63 -8.74
C VAL A 132 -39.60 4.66 -10.26
N GLY A 133 -40.60 5.13 -11.00
CA GLY A 133 -40.54 5.31 -12.45
C GLY A 133 -39.44 6.28 -12.88
N VAL A 134 -39.38 7.47 -12.26
CA VAL A 134 -38.28 8.42 -12.53
C VAL A 134 -36.92 7.80 -12.23
N ARG A 135 -36.78 7.00 -11.15
CA ARG A 135 -35.53 6.30 -10.83
C ARG A 135 -35.14 5.28 -11.89
N PHE A 136 -36.06 4.42 -12.32
CA PHE A 136 -35.76 3.33 -13.25
C PHE A 136 -35.42 3.87 -14.65
N PHE A 137 -36.15 4.89 -15.12
CA PHE A 137 -35.97 5.42 -16.47
C PHE A 137 -34.89 6.51 -16.59
N LEU A 138 -34.67 7.33 -15.56
CA LEU A 138 -33.66 8.42 -15.60
C LEU A 138 -32.40 8.13 -14.80
N GLY A 139 -32.42 7.23 -13.81
CA GLY A 139 -31.28 6.96 -12.94
C GLY A 139 -30.08 6.35 -13.66
N ASP A 140 -30.32 5.45 -14.63
CA ASP A 140 -29.26 4.85 -15.43
C ASP A 140 -28.69 5.79 -16.49
N LEU A 141 -29.53 6.64 -17.09
CA LEU A 141 -29.10 7.61 -18.09
C LEU A 141 -28.33 8.78 -17.44
N TYR A 142 -28.76 9.24 -16.27
CA TYR A 142 -28.08 10.27 -15.49
C TYR A 142 -26.73 9.80 -14.96
N ARG A 143 -26.63 8.54 -14.50
CA ARG A 143 -25.34 7.92 -14.11
C ARG A 143 -24.39 7.76 -15.29
N ARG A 144 -24.89 7.39 -16.48
CA ARG A 144 -24.06 7.31 -17.70
C ARG A 144 -23.59 8.68 -18.21
N MET A 145 -24.38 9.74 -18.03
CA MET A 145 -24.02 11.09 -18.47
C MET A 145 -23.11 11.86 -17.49
N LEU A 146 -23.31 11.73 -16.17
CA LEU A 146 -22.45 12.42 -15.19
C LEU A 146 -21.25 11.58 -14.70
N GLY A 147 -21.30 10.25 -14.79
CA GLY A 147 -20.29 9.37 -14.18
C GLY A 147 -19.07 9.06 -15.05
N ASN A 148 -19.16 9.13 -16.37
CA ASN A 148 -18.09 8.60 -17.25
C ASN A 148 -17.21 9.67 -17.92
N ALA A 149 -17.61 10.94 -17.92
CA ALA A 149 -16.86 11.98 -18.64
C ALA A 149 -15.76 12.64 -17.81
N SER A 150 -15.77 12.53 -16.47
CA SER A 150 -14.85 13.24 -15.57
C SER A 150 -13.99 12.34 -14.68
N LEU A 151 -14.10 11.01 -14.80
CA LEU A 151 -13.22 10.08 -14.08
C LEU A 151 -11.96 9.80 -14.91
N PRO A 152 -10.77 9.75 -14.30
CA PRO A 152 -9.53 9.44 -14.99
C PRO A 152 -9.63 8.05 -15.65
N GLY A 153 -9.23 7.98 -16.91
CA GLY A 153 -9.21 6.74 -17.69
C GLY A 153 -8.08 5.83 -17.22
N VAL A 154 -8.36 4.52 -17.20
CA VAL A 154 -7.38 3.49 -16.83
C VAL A 154 -7.29 2.44 -17.93
N LEU A 155 -6.07 2.12 -18.35
CA LEU A 155 -5.79 0.96 -19.22
C LEU A 155 -5.23 -0.18 -18.38
N ILE A 156 -5.55 -1.42 -18.75
CA ILE A 156 -5.02 -2.62 -18.08
C ILE A 156 -4.08 -3.32 -19.06
N TYR A 157 -2.82 -3.48 -18.69
CA TYR A 157 -1.83 -4.21 -19.49
C TYR A 157 -1.85 -5.70 -19.11
N GLY A 158 -2.20 -6.55 -20.08
CA GLY A 158 -2.47 -7.97 -19.95
C GLY A 158 -3.97 -8.27 -19.97
N ALA A 159 -4.47 -8.87 -21.04
CA ALA A 159 -5.87 -9.30 -21.22
C ALA A 159 -6.14 -10.75 -20.72
N GLY A 160 -5.17 -11.32 -19.98
CA GLY A 160 -5.25 -12.63 -19.34
C GLY A 160 -6.21 -12.68 -18.13
N SER A 161 -6.18 -13.78 -17.38
CA SER A 161 -7.08 -14.01 -16.24
C SER A 161 -6.99 -12.93 -15.16
N ALA A 162 -5.77 -12.51 -14.79
CA ALA A 162 -5.54 -11.44 -13.82
C ALA A 162 -6.09 -10.09 -14.29
N GLY A 163 -5.90 -9.74 -15.56
CA GLY A 163 -6.45 -8.52 -16.16
C GLY A 163 -7.98 -8.50 -16.17
N ARG A 164 -8.62 -9.61 -16.53
CA ARG A 164 -10.09 -9.73 -16.51
C ARG A 164 -10.66 -9.58 -15.10
N GLN A 165 -10.04 -10.22 -14.12
CA GLN A 165 -10.44 -10.07 -12.71
C GLN A 165 -10.31 -8.63 -12.22
N LEU A 166 -9.21 -7.95 -12.56
CA LEU A 166 -9.01 -6.54 -12.25
C LEU A 166 -10.08 -5.65 -12.91
N ALA A 167 -10.35 -5.87 -14.19
CA ALA A 167 -11.37 -5.11 -14.91
C ALA A 167 -12.75 -5.27 -14.26
N SER A 168 -13.10 -6.48 -13.83
CA SER A 168 -14.35 -6.76 -13.11
C SER A 168 -14.40 -6.04 -11.75
N ALA A 169 -13.30 -6.05 -10.99
CA ALA A 169 -13.20 -5.35 -9.71
C ALA A 169 -13.32 -3.82 -9.87
N LEU A 170 -12.64 -3.24 -10.85
CA LEU A 170 -12.67 -1.80 -11.12
C LEU A 170 -14.02 -1.33 -11.67
N ARG A 171 -14.75 -2.17 -12.41
CA ARG A 171 -16.10 -1.86 -12.90
C ARG A 171 -17.10 -1.62 -11.77
N ASN A 172 -16.87 -2.20 -10.59
CA ASN A 172 -17.71 -2.01 -9.41
C ASN A 172 -17.27 -0.82 -8.54
N GLY A 173 -16.05 -0.29 -8.77
CA GLY A 173 -15.54 0.92 -8.12
C GLY A 173 -16.07 2.20 -8.77
N HIS A 174 -16.30 3.24 -7.97
CA HIS A 174 -16.80 4.55 -8.46
C HIS A 174 -15.71 5.58 -8.73
N GLU A 175 -14.42 5.16 -8.74
CA GLU A 175 -13.27 6.08 -8.75
C GLU A 175 -12.56 6.19 -10.10
N GLN A 176 -12.70 5.20 -10.99
CA GLN A 176 -11.91 5.12 -12.24
C GLN A 176 -12.72 4.51 -13.39
N ARG A 177 -12.44 4.93 -14.63
CA ARG A 177 -13.08 4.37 -15.84
C ARG A 177 -12.10 3.48 -16.59
N VAL A 178 -12.36 2.17 -16.63
CA VAL A 178 -11.57 1.24 -17.44
C VAL A 178 -11.84 1.49 -18.93
N VAL A 179 -10.79 1.86 -19.68
CA VAL A 179 -10.86 2.23 -21.10
C VAL A 179 -10.73 0.99 -21.99
N GLY A 180 -9.87 0.05 -21.62
CA GLY A 180 -9.56 -1.12 -22.44
C GLY A 180 -8.35 -1.89 -21.91
N PHE A 181 -8.02 -2.97 -22.61
CA PHE A 181 -6.81 -3.75 -22.37
C PHE A 181 -5.71 -3.36 -23.36
N ILE A 182 -4.46 -3.46 -22.92
CA ILE A 182 -3.28 -3.50 -23.79
C ILE A 182 -2.69 -4.91 -23.67
N ASP A 183 -2.38 -5.56 -24.79
CA ASP A 183 -1.74 -6.88 -24.77
C ASP A 183 -0.70 -6.96 -25.89
N ASP A 184 0.37 -7.71 -25.69
CA ASP A 184 1.41 -7.89 -26.71
C ASP A 184 0.99 -8.97 -27.73
N ASP A 185 0.03 -9.83 -27.39
CA ASP A 185 -0.51 -10.84 -28.31
C ASP A 185 -1.39 -10.20 -29.39
N ALA A 186 -0.83 -10.08 -30.60
CA ALA A 186 -1.50 -9.55 -31.78
C ALA A 186 -2.81 -10.26 -32.11
N ARG A 187 -2.99 -11.52 -31.70
CA ARG A 187 -4.25 -12.27 -31.92
C ARG A 187 -5.41 -11.71 -31.10
N LEU A 188 -5.13 -11.02 -29.99
CA LEU A 188 -6.15 -10.44 -29.13
C LEU A 188 -6.53 -9.03 -29.59
N HIS A 189 -5.70 -8.35 -30.39
CA HIS A 189 -5.95 -6.97 -30.80
C HIS A 189 -7.25 -6.81 -31.57
N GLY A 190 -8.02 -5.78 -31.22
CA GLY A 190 -9.30 -5.49 -31.85
C GLY A 190 -10.47 -6.34 -31.33
N HIS A 191 -10.22 -7.45 -30.63
CA HIS A 191 -11.24 -8.25 -29.96
C HIS A 191 -11.75 -7.57 -28.68
N THR A 192 -12.92 -8.02 -28.23
CA THR A 192 -13.58 -7.52 -27.01
C THR A 192 -13.58 -8.60 -25.95
N VAL A 193 -13.03 -8.30 -24.78
CA VAL A 193 -12.98 -9.16 -23.59
C VAL A 193 -13.80 -8.48 -22.49
N ASP A 194 -14.84 -9.14 -21.98
CA ASP A 194 -15.75 -8.60 -20.94
C ASP A 194 -16.33 -7.20 -21.25
N GLY A 195 -16.53 -6.92 -22.55
CA GLY A 195 -17.06 -5.64 -23.05
C GLY A 195 -16.00 -4.54 -23.26
N LEU A 196 -14.73 -4.83 -23.00
CA LEU A 196 -13.59 -3.92 -23.19
C LEU A 196 -12.75 -4.37 -24.39
N ARG A 197 -12.32 -3.41 -25.22
CA ARG A 197 -11.49 -3.72 -26.39
C ARG A 197 -10.03 -3.91 -26.00
N VAL A 198 -9.37 -4.87 -26.66
CA VAL A 198 -7.93 -5.09 -26.52
C VAL A 198 -7.20 -4.34 -27.63
N HIS A 199 -6.14 -3.62 -27.25
CA HIS A 199 -5.34 -2.79 -28.13
C HIS A 199 -3.87 -3.24 -28.09
N GLY A 200 -3.13 -2.95 -29.16
CA GLY A 200 -1.68 -3.08 -29.17
C GLY A 200 -1.00 -1.91 -28.47
N ALA A 201 0.24 -2.13 -28.03
CA ALA A 201 1.09 -1.11 -27.40
C ALA A 201 1.35 0.10 -28.32
N ASP A 202 1.31 -0.11 -29.64
CA ASP A 202 1.43 0.92 -30.69
C ASP A 202 0.29 1.96 -30.65
N GLN A 203 -0.90 1.58 -30.17
CA GLN A 203 -2.07 2.44 -30.09
C GLN A 203 -2.14 3.26 -28.79
N LEU A 204 -1.21 3.02 -27.86
CA LEU A 204 -1.19 3.62 -26.52
C LEU A 204 -1.22 5.15 -26.56
N ALA A 205 -0.39 5.77 -27.40
CA ALA A 205 -0.31 7.22 -27.56
C ALA A 205 -1.67 7.84 -27.95
N GLY A 206 -2.34 7.22 -28.93
CA GLY A 206 -3.64 7.68 -29.43
C GLY A 206 -4.76 7.48 -28.40
N LEU A 207 -4.68 6.42 -27.61
CA LEU A 207 -5.65 6.15 -26.53
C LEU A 207 -5.51 7.14 -25.39
N ILE A 208 -4.28 7.45 -24.96
CA ILE A 208 -4.02 8.41 -23.88
C ILE A 208 -4.61 9.78 -24.22
N ALA A 209 -4.34 10.28 -25.43
CA ALA A 209 -4.84 11.58 -25.87
C ALA A 209 -6.37 11.61 -26.06
N LYS A 210 -6.97 10.58 -26.67
CA LYS A 210 -8.41 10.56 -26.98
C LYS A 210 -9.30 10.20 -25.79
N GLN A 211 -8.79 9.44 -24.82
CA GLN A 211 -9.59 8.87 -23.73
C GLN A 211 -9.20 9.39 -22.34
N HIS A 212 -8.29 10.38 -22.26
CA HIS A 212 -7.81 10.95 -20.99
C HIS A 212 -7.37 9.86 -19.99
N VAL A 213 -6.48 8.97 -20.45
CA VAL A 213 -5.92 7.91 -19.61
C VAL A 213 -4.86 8.51 -18.70
N GLY A 214 -5.02 8.38 -17.39
CA GLY A 214 -4.05 8.84 -16.38
C GLY A 214 -3.27 7.68 -15.74
N HIS A 215 -3.77 6.45 -15.84
CA HIS A 215 -3.14 5.28 -15.24
C HIS A 215 -3.09 4.08 -16.18
N VAL A 216 -2.01 3.31 -16.09
CA VAL A 216 -1.87 1.98 -16.70
C VAL A 216 -1.63 0.97 -15.58
N LEU A 217 -2.47 -0.05 -15.47
CA LEU A 217 -2.35 -1.10 -14.47
C LEU A 217 -1.76 -2.37 -15.11
N LEU A 218 -0.59 -2.81 -14.69
CA LEU A 218 0.01 -4.07 -15.13
C LEU A 218 -0.64 -5.25 -14.40
N ALA A 219 -1.33 -6.10 -15.15
CA ALA A 219 -2.02 -7.28 -14.67
C ALA A 219 -1.39 -8.57 -15.20
N MET A 220 -0.05 -8.67 -15.06
CA MET A 220 0.76 -9.81 -15.50
C MET A 220 1.69 -10.27 -14.36
N PRO A 221 1.14 -10.88 -13.29
CA PRO A 221 1.91 -11.22 -12.09
C PRO A 221 2.98 -12.31 -12.34
N SER A 222 2.87 -13.07 -13.41
CA SER A 222 3.81 -14.14 -13.80
C SER A 222 4.98 -13.66 -14.67
N LEU A 223 5.03 -12.38 -15.03
CA LEU A 223 6.05 -11.84 -15.93
C LEU A 223 7.40 -11.66 -15.21
N GLY A 224 8.50 -11.98 -15.87
CA GLY A 224 9.84 -11.78 -15.31
C GLY A 224 10.17 -10.29 -15.11
N ARG A 225 11.04 -9.97 -14.15
CA ARG A 225 11.44 -8.58 -13.82
C ARG A 225 11.98 -7.81 -15.03
N LYS A 226 12.77 -8.46 -15.89
CA LYS A 226 13.35 -7.89 -17.11
C LYS A 226 12.28 -7.45 -18.10
N GLU A 227 11.31 -8.32 -18.38
CA GLU A 227 10.21 -8.07 -19.31
C GLU A 227 9.29 -6.98 -18.74
N ARG A 228 9.00 -7.02 -17.43
CA ARG A 228 8.20 -6.00 -16.75
C ARG A 228 8.85 -4.63 -16.85
N ASN A 229 10.16 -4.55 -16.60
CA ASN A 229 10.90 -3.30 -16.70
C ASN A 229 10.98 -2.80 -18.15
N ALA A 230 11.06 -3.69 -19.15
CA ALA A 230 11.00 -3.29 -20.56
C ALA A 230 9.65 -2.63 -20.91
N ILE A 231 8.54 -3.18 -20.40
CA ILE A 231 7.20 -2.60 -20.58
C ILE A 231 7.09 -1.25 -19.88
N VAL A 232 7.55 -1.14 -18.63
CA VAL A 232 7.59 0.14 -17.89
C VAL A 232 8.46 1.18 -18.61
N GLN A 233 9.63 0.78 -19.12
CA GLN A 233 10.50 1.66 -19.90
C GLN A 233 9.84 2.13 -21.20
N GLY A 234 9.16 1.23 -21.91
CA GLY A 234 8.39 1.57 -23.12
C GLY A 234 7.26 2.57 -22.86
N MET A 235 6.78 2.67 -21.61
CA MET A 235 5.75 3.63 -21.21
C MET A 235 6.30 5.01 -20.77
N ARG A 236 7.62 5.16 -20.57
CA ARG A 236 8.25 6.42 -20.13
C ARG A 236 7.90 7.66 -20.95
N PRO A 237 7.78 7.61 -22.29
CA PRO A 237 7.49 8.80 -23.08
C PRO A 237 6.07 9.35 -22.86
N TYR A 238 5.20 8.60 -22.18
CA TYR A 238 3.80 8.95 -22.02
C TYR A 238 3.48 9.50 -20.63
N PRO A 239 2.57 10.49 -20.51
CA PRO A 239 2.19 11.10 -19.23
C PRO A 239 1.18 10.23 -18.47
N VAL A 240 1.54 8.98 -18.17
CA VAL A 240 0.68 8.01 -17.47
C VAL A 240 1.38 7.40 -16.27
N HIS A 241 0.63 7.20 -15.18
CA HIS A 241 1.14 6.51 -14.01
C HIS A 241 0.98 4.99 -14.19
N VAL A 242 2.11 4.29 -14.21
CA VAL A 242 2.15 2.84 -14.32
C VAL A 242 2.11 2.22 -12.91
N ARG A 243 1.14 1.35 -12.62
CA ARG A 243 1.03 0.64 -11.33
C ARG A 243 0.95 -0.86 -11.57
N THR A 244 1.61 -1.66 -10.75
CA THR A 244 1.57 -3.12 -10.85
C THR A 244 0.60 -3.69 -9.84
N LEU A 245 -0.22 -4.66 -10.25
CA LEU A 245 -1.02 -5.43 -9.31
C LEU A 245 -0.15 -6.42 -8.53
N PRO A 246 -0.25 -6.46 -7.18
CA PRO A 246 0.31 -7.56 -6.41
C PRO A 246 -0.39 -8.88 -6.76
N GLY A 247 0.30 -10.00 -6.50
CA GLY A 247 -0.24 -11.33 -6.75
C GLY A 247 -1.47 -11.62 -5.89
N VAL A 248 -2.38 -12.48 -6.35
CA VAL A 248 -3.59 -12.88 -5.61
C VAL A 248 -3.25 -13.47 -4.22
N SER A 249 -2.10 -14.14 -4.11
CA SER A 249 -1.56 -14.68 -2.85
C SER A 249 -1.18 -13.59 -1.84
N GLU A 250 -0.70 -12.44 -2.32
CA GLU A 250 -0.29 -11.31 -1.48
C GLU A 250 -1.51 -10.57 -0.92
N LEU A 251 -2.56 -10.41 -1.74
CA LEU A 251 -3.84 -9.83 -1.33
C LEU A 251 -4.60 -10.70 -0.31
N ALA A 252 -4.54 -12.03 -0.45
CA ALA A 252 -5.21 -12.96 0.46
C ALA A 252 -4.60 -12.97 1.88
N SER A 253 -3.34 -12.54 2.02
CA SER A 253 -2.61 -12.53 3.30
C SER A 253 -2.94 -11.36 4.22
N GLY A 254 -3.75 -10.39 3.77
CA GLY A 254 -4.13 -9.22 4.58
C GLY A 254 -2.98 -8.23 4.88
N LYS A 255 -1.79 -8.45 4.30
CA LYS A 255 -0.58 -7.63 4.54
C LYS A 255 -0.52 -6.30 3.80
N VAL A 256 -1.55 -5.94 3.01
CA VAL A 256 -1.50 -4.77 2.13
C VAL A 256 -2.76 -3.92 2.29
N SER A 257 -2.60 -2.74 2.88
CA SER A 257 -3.57 -1.65 2.79
C SER A 257 -3.46 -1.00 1.41
N LEU A 258 -4.55 -0.41 0.88
CA LEU A 258 -4.51 0.42 -0.35
C LEU A 258 -3.51 1.60 -0.27
N LYS A 259 -2.97 1.90 0.92
CA LYS A 259 -1.88 2.86 1.14
C LYS A 259 -0.48 2.30 0.89
N ASP A 260 -0.30 0.99 0.78
CA ASP A 260 1.01 0.33 0.67
C ASP A 260 1.45 0.10 -0.81
N VAL A 261 0.71 0.65 -1.78
CA VAL A 261 0.97 0.49 -3.23
C VAL A 261 2.17 1.32 -3.74
N GLN A 262 2.97 1.91 -2.85
CA GLN A 262 4.23 2.55 -3.23
C GLN A 262 5.32 2.31 -2.17
N GLU A 263 5.65 1.06 -1.90
CA GLU A 263 7.04 0.75 -1.60
C GLU A 263 7.76 0.48 -2.92
N LEU A 264 8.52 1.47 -3.36
CA LEU A 264 9.55 1.24 -4.38
C LEU A 264 10.43 0.11 -3.88
N ASP A 265 10.35 -1.05 -4.55
CA ASP A 265 11.26 -2.15 -4.29
C ASP A 265 12.67 -1.58 -4.41
N ILE A 266 13.40 -1.60 -3.30
CA ILE A 266 14.72 -0.99 -3.15
C ILE A 266 15.68 -1.58 -4.20
N ALA A 267 15.42 -2.80 -4.66
CA ALA A 267 16.16 -3.43 -5.75
C ALA A 267 15.88 -2.79 -7.13
N ASP A 268 14.68 -2.25 -7.41
CA ASP A 268 14.36 -1.58 -8.69
C ASP A 268 15.11 -0.25 -8.85
N ILE A 269 15.58 0.32 -7.73
CA ILE A 269 16.38 1.54 -7.68
C ILE A 269 17.81 1.29 -8.19
N LEU A 270 18.39 0.11 -7.91
CA LEU A 270 19.77 -0.23 -8.31
C LEU A 270 19.92 -0.44 -9.82
N GLY A 271 18.87 -0.94 -10.47
CA GLY A 271 18.93 -1.27 -11.91
C GLY A 271 19.86 -2.43 -12.27
N ARG A 272 20.34 -3.22 -11.29
CA ARG A 272 21.09 -4.47 -11.49
C ARG A 272 20.45 -5.65 -10.76
N GLU A 273 20.77 -6.86 -11.19
CA GLU A 273 20.36 -8.08 -10.49
C GLU A 273 21.24 -8.33 -9.24
N PRO A 274 20.64 -8.86 -8.15
CA PRO A 274 21.39 -9.25 -6.97
C PRO A 274 22.21 -10.52 -7.24
N VAL A 275 23.32 -10.67 -6.54
CA VAL A 275 24.09 -11.92 -6.56
C VAL A 275 23.29 -13.05 -5.90
N LEU A 276 23.11 -14.17 -6.60
CA LEU A 276 22.37 -15.33 -6.06
C LEU A 276 23.19 -16.04 -4.97
N PRO A 277 22.57 -16.37 -3.82
CA PRO A 277 23.27 -17.07 -2.74
C PRO A 277 23.47 -18.56 -3.04
N ASN A 278 24.56 -19.13 -2.52
CA ASN A 278 24.79 -20.57 -2.53
C ASN A 278 24.18 -21.22 -1.28
N GLY A 279 23.06 -21.92 -1.45
CA GLY A 279 22.34 -22.57 -0.36
C GLY A 279 23.17 -23.57 0.46
N ILE A 280 24.15 -24.26 -0.13
CA ILE A 280 25.02 -25.20 0.61
C ILE A 280 25.87 -24.44 1.63
N LEU A 281 26.44 -23.30 1.21
CA LEU A 281 27.28 -22.48 2.07
C LEU A 281 26.46 -21.81 3.18
N LEU A 282 25.25 -21.32 2.86
CA LEU A 282 24.35 -20.73 3.87
C LEU A 282 24.05 -21.71 5.02
N ASN A 283 23.82 -22.98 4.70
CA ASN A 283 23.44 -23.98 5.70
C ASN A 283 24.63 -24.45 6.57
N ARG A 284 25.87 -24.42 6.06
CA ARG A 284 27.06 -25.01 6.72
C ARG A 284 27.28 -24.51 8.16
N ASN A 285 27.11 -23.21 8.40
CA ASN A 285 27.36 -22.59 9.69
C ASN A 285 26.08 -22.27 10.48
N VAL A 286 24.91 -22.64 9.97
CA VAL A 286 23.62 -22.21 10.54
C VAL A 286 22.68 -23.37 10.85
N ARG A 287 22.48 -24.30 9.92
CA ARG A 287 21.42 -25.31 10.04
C ARG A 287 21.66 -26.22 11.24
N GLY A 288 20.65 -26.36 12.10
CA GLY A 288 20.72 -27.16 13.32
C GLY A 288 21.76 -26.71 14.35
N LYS A 289 22.27 -25.48 14.25
CA LYS A 289 23.28 -24.92 15.15
C LYS A 289 22.69 -23.82 16.03
N VAL A 290 23.38 -23.53 17.13
CA VAL A 290 23.13 -22.33 17.95
C VAL A 290 23.87 -21.16 17.31
N VAL A 291 23.15 -20.12 16.91
CA VAL A 291 23.70 -18.92 16.23
C VAL A 291 23.42 -17.69 17.07
N LEU A 292 24.45 -16.87 17.28
CA LEU A 292 24.35 -15.61 18.01
C LEU A 292 24.57 -14.43 17.07
N VAL A 293 23.65 -13.46 17.08
CA VAL A 293 23.80 -12.20 16.35
C VAL A 293 23.83 -11.05 17.35
N THR A 294 24.92 -10.27 17.35
CA THR A 294 24.97 -9.01 18.12
C THR A 294 24.58 -7.83 17.24
N GLY A 295 23.92 -6.83 17.84
CA GLY A 295 23.32 -5.74 17.08
C GLY A 295 22.11 -6.23 16.28
N ALA A 296 21.39 -7.22 16.82
CA ALA A 296 20.31 -7.93 16.15
C ALA A 296 19.16 -7.03 15.70
N GLY A 297 18.96 -5.86 16.34
CA GLY A 297 17.95 -4.89 15.95
C GLY A 297 18.41 -3.88 14.89
N GLY A 298 19.71 -3.84 14.56
CA GLY A 298 20.24 -2.96 13.51
C GLY A 298 19.84 -3.39 12.10
N SER A 299 20.06 -2.53 11.09
CA SER A 299 19.62 -2.83 9.70
C SER A 299 20.24 -4.11 9.12
N ILE A 300 21.53 -4.35 9.38
CA ILE A 300 22.22 -5.57 8.94
C ILE A 300 21.97 -6.73 9.89
N GLY A 301 21.99 -6.46 11.21
CA GLY A 301 21.76 -7.50 12.22
C GLY A 301 20.37 -8.12 12.10
N SER A 302 19.33 -7.32 11.90
CA SER A 302 17.96 -7.83 11.74
C SER A 302 17.83 -8.69 10.49
N GLU A 303 18.43 -8.29 9.38
CA GLU A 303 18.45 -9.12 8.18
C GLU A 303 19.26 -10.40 8.35
N LEU A 304 20.42 -10.34 9.02
CA LEU A 304 21.17 -11.55 9.38
C LEU A 304 20.29 -12.50 10.20
N CYS A 305 19.50 -11.99 11.15
CA CYS A 305 18.57 -12.83 11.91
C CYS A 305 17.50 -13.46 11.01
N ARG A 306 16.92 -12.71 10.07
CA ARG A 306 15.97 -13.27 9.07
C ARG A 306 16.59 -14.36 8.22
N GLN A 307 17.78 -14.14 7.67
CA GLN A 307 18.46 -15.08 6.79
C GLN A 307 18.93 -16.32 7.55
N VAL A 308 19.41 -16.14 8.78
CA VAL A 308 19.73 -17.24 9.69
C VAL A 308 18.49 -18.07 9.99
N LEU A 309 17.36 -17.44 10.34
CA LEU A 309 16.11 -18.14 10.64
C LEU A 309 15.62 -19.01 9.48
N LYS A 310 15.70 -18.50 8.24
CA LYS A 310 15.35 -19.26 7.01
C LYS A 310 16.19 -20.53 6.82
N CYS A 311 17.40 -20.58 7.39
CA CYS A 311 18.30 -21.74 7.32
C CYS A 311 18.06 -22.77 8.44
N ALA A 312 16.97 -22.63 9.21
CA ALA A 312 16.56 -23.55 10.27
C ALA A 312 17.66 -23.86 11.29
N PRO A 313 18.10 -22.87 12.10
CA PRO A 313 19.02 -23.09 13.20
C PRO A 313 18.33 -23.91 14.31
N ALA A 314 19.11 -24.47 15.24
CA ALA A 314 18.54 -25.07 16.45
C ALA A 314 18.07 -23.97 17.43
N CYS A 315 18.88 -22.91 17.56
CA CYS A 315 18.58 -21.77 18.41
C CYS A 315 19.19 -20.49 17.81
N LEU A 316 18.44 -19.39 17.83
CA LEU A 316 18.87 -18.07 17.37
C LEU A 316 18.84 -17.08 18.55
N LEU A 317 20.02 -16.62 18.96
CA LEU A 317 20.22 -15.67 20.04
C LEU A 317 20.32 -14.24 19.48
N LEU A 318 19.40 -13.38 19.88
CA LEU A 318 19.32 -11.98 19.45
C LEU A 318 19.91 -11.06 20.53
N VAL A 319 21.17 -10.64 20.40
CA VAL A 319 21.80 -9.72 21.35
C VAL A 319 21.69 -8.29 20.84
N GLU A 320 21.03 -7.43 21.59
CA GLU A 320 20.84 -6.02 21.22
C GLU A 320 20.80 -5.15 22.50
N MET A 321 21.34 -3.93 22.41
CA MET A 321 21.38 -2.99 23.52
C MET A 321 20.12 -2.12 23.55
N ASN A 322 19.56 -1.81 22.39
CA ASN A 322 18.34 -1.02 22.27
C ASN A 322 17.10 -1.93 22.43
N GLU A 323 16.38 -1.75 23.54
CA GLU A 323 15.18 -2.53 23.87
C GLU A 323 14.13 -2.52 22.74
N PHE A 324 13.83 -1.34 22.18
CA PHE A 324 12.83 -1.21 21.12
C PHE A 324 13.22 -1.99 19.86
N SER A 325 14.49 -1.85 19.43
CA SER A 325 14.99 -2.55 18.25
C SER A 325 15.00 -4.07 18.46
N LEU A 326 15.32 -4.54 19.67
CA LEU A 326 15.24 -5.95 20.06
C LEU A 326 13.80 -6.46 20.02
N TYR A 327 12.87 -5.72 20.61
CA TYR A 327 11.45 -6.06 20.60
C TYR A 327 10.90 -6.18 19.17
N GLN A 328 11.23 -5.20 18.31
CA GLN A 328 10.76 -5.19 16.93
C GLN A 328 11.22 -6.43 16.16
N ILE A 329 12.52 -6.73 16.18
CA ILE A 329 13.03 -7.89 15.44
C ILE A 329 12.56 -9.20 16.06
N HIS A 330 12.47 -9.30 17.39
CA HIS A 330 11.98 -10.49 18.05
C HIS A 330 10.55 -10.82 17.62
N ARG A 331 9.64 -9.84 17.74
CA ARG A 331 8.24 -10.00 17.36
C ARG A 331 8.08 -10.34 15.87
N GLU A 332 8.85 -9.67 15.00
CA GLU A 332 8.82 -9.96 13.56
C GLU A 332 9.16 -11.41 13.25
N LEU A 333 10.20 -11.95 13.92
CA LEU A 333 10.63 -13.33 13.72
C LEU A 333 9.66 -14.33 14.38
N GLU A 334 9.06 -14.00 15.53
CA GLU A 334 7.97 -14.80 16.14
C GLU A 334 6.78 -14.92 15.19
N ASP A 335 6.32 -13.80 14.61
CA ASP A 335 5.23 -13.77 13.64
C ASP A 335 5.57 -14.62 12.40
N ALA A 336 6.84 -14.61 11.95
CA ALA A 336 7.31 -15.41 10.83
C ALA A 336 7.38 -16.93 11.14
N LEU A 337 7.65 -17.30 12.40
CA LEU A 337 7.64 -18.69 12.85
C LEU A 337 6.21 -19.21 13.07
N ALA A 338 5.32 -18.38 13.60
CA ALA A 338 3.92 -18.75 13.81
C ALA A 338 3.17 -19.08 12.50
N ALA A 339 3.65 -18.54 11.37
CA ALA A 339 3.10 -18.80 10.05
C ALA A 339 3.64 -20.09 9.38
N GLN A 340 4.59 -20.80 9.99
CA GLN A 340 5.19 -22.01 9.42
C GLN A 340 4.71 -23.27 10.14
N ASP A 341 4.39 -24.31 9.37
CA ASP A 341 4.10 -25.64 9.90
C ASP A 341 5.40 -26.42 10.12
N GLY A 342 5.71 -26.80 11.36
CA GLY A 342 6.86 -27.65 11.70
C GLY A 342 7.55 -27.31 13.02
N PRO A 343 8.66 -28.00 13.36
CA PRO A 343 9.47 -27.66 14.51
C PRO A 343 10.17 -26.31 14.30
N SER A 344 9.80 -25.33 15.11
CA SER A 344 10.38 -23.99 15.07
C SER A 344 11.72 -23.93 15.83
N PRO A 345 12.74 -23.23 15.30
CA PRO A 345 13.93 -22.88 16.05
C PRO A 345 13.61 -22.19 17.37
N GLU A 346 14.41 -22.43 18.41
CA GLU A 346 14.33 -21.63 19.63
C GLU A 346 14.80 -20.19 19.33
N LEU A 347 14.00 -19.20 19.68
CA LEU A 347 14.32 -17.78 19.46
C LEU A 347 14.46 -17.09 20.82
N VAL A 348 15.62 -16.50 21.10
CA VAL A 348 15.92 -15.95 22.43
C VAL A 348 16.35 -14.48 22.34
N PRO A 349 15.53 -13.53 22.84
CA PRO A 349 15.88 -12.12 22.89
C PRO A 349 16.73 -11.83 24.13
N LEU A 350 17.94 -11.29 23.92
CA LEU A 350 18.93 -11.03 24.97
C LEU A 350 19.30 -9.55 24.98
N LEU A 351 18.65 -8.78 25.87
CA LEU A 351 19.01 -7.39 26.11
C LEU A 351 20.41 -7.31 26.72
N GLY A 352 21.31 -6.56 26.08
CA GLY A 352 22.69 -6.39 26.54
C GLY A 352 23.59 -5.65 25.55
N SER A 353 24.59 -4.94 26.07
CA SER A 353 25.63 -4.30 25.27
C SER A 353 26.75 -5.27 24.94
N ALA A 354 27.23 -5.23 23.69
CA ALA A 354 28.44 -5.95 23.25
C ALA A 354 29.70 -5.54 24.04
N GLN A 355 29.68 -4.38 24.70
CA GLN A 355 30.78 -3.88 25.54
C GLN A 355 30.82 -4.54 26.93
N ASN A 356 29.74 -5.19 27.36
CA ASN A 356 29.65 -5.76 28.70
C ASN A 356 30.25 -7.17 28.73
N GLU A 357 31.52 -7.26 29.17
CA GLU A 357 32.27 -8.52 29.20
C GLU A 357 31.59 -9.62 30.03
N VAL A 358 31.03 -9.26 31.20
CA VAL A 358 30.35 -10.21 32.07
C VAL A 358 29.10 -10.76 31.40
N ARG A 359 28.28 -9.89 30.79
CA ARG A 359 27.04 -10.29 30.12
C ARG A 359 27.31 -11.15 28.89
N ILE A 360 28.23 -10.74 28.02
CA ILE A 360 28.57 -11.49 26.81
C ILE A 360 29.22 -12.83 27.15
N GLY A 361 30.11 -12.87 28.15
CA GLY A 361 30.68 -14.10 28.67
C GLY A 361 29.60 -15.04 29.20
N ALA A 362 28.68 -14.55 30.04
CA ALA A 362 27.58 -15.36 30.58
C ALA A 362 26.67 -15.92 29.48
N ILE A 363 26.36 -15.15 28.44
CA ILE A 363 25.57 -15.61 27.29
C ILE A 363 26.30 -16.74 26.55
N MET A 364 27.57 -16.54 26.19
CA MET A 364 28.33 -17.56 25.47
C MET A 364 28.59 -18.82 26.30
N ALA A 365 28.74 -18.67 27.61
CA ALA A 365 28.86 -19.79 28.55
C ALA A 365 27.57 -20.59 28.70
N ALA A 366 26.40 -19.92 28.73
CA ALA A 366 25.12 -20.60 28.93
C ALA A 366 24.64 -21.32 27.66
N TRP A 367 24.85 -20.70 26.49
CA TRP A 367 24.25 -21.17 25.24
C TRP A 367 25.22 -21.85 24.28
N HIS A 368 26.54 -21.74 24.50
CA HIS A 368 27.58 -22.34 23.65
C HIS A 368 27.34 -22.16 22.13
N PRO A 369 27.27 -20.91 21.63
CA PRO A 369 26.98 -20.66 20.22
C PRO A 369 28.06 -21.26 19.32
N HIS A 370 27.63 -21.87 18.22
CA HIS A 370 28.53 -22.41 17.21
C HIS A 370 29.06 -21.30 16.30
N THR A 371 28.19 -20.35 15.98
CA THR A 371 28.48 -19.24 15.06
C THR A 371 28.08 -17.91 15.71
N VAL A 372 28.96 -16.93 15.64
CA VAL A 372 28.71 -15.54 16.08
C VAL A 372 28.82 -14.61 14.88
N TYR A 373 27.74 -13.88 14.58
CA TYR A 373 27.76 -12.74 13.66
C TYR A 373 27.80 -11.43 14.46
N HIS A 374 28.90 -10.69 14.35
CA HIS A 374 29.09 -9.45 15.10
C HIS A 374 28.75 -8.21 14.25
N ALA A 375 27.49 -7.75 14.37
CA ALA A 375 26.96 -6.59 13.65
C ALA A 375 26.73 -5.35 14.53
N ALA A 376 26.96 -5.42 15.85
CA ALA A 376 26.86 -4.27 16.75
C ALA A 376 27.99 -3.25 16.49
N ALA A 377 27.64 -2.06 15.99
CA ALA A 377 28.59 -0.96 15.77
C ALA A 377 27.88 0.39 15.62
N TYR A 378 28.60 1.48 15.90
CA TYR A 378 28.23 2.83 15.49
C TYR A 378 28.79 3.12 14.09
N LYS A 379 27.92 3.56 13.18
CA LYS A 379 28.23 3.73 11.75
C LYS A 379 28.12 5.16 11.22
N HIS A 380 27.50 6.07 11.97
CA HIS A 380 27.24 7.43 11.51
C HIS A 380 28.51 8.28 11.58
N VAL A 381 29.14 8.54 10.44
CA VAL A 381 30.41 9.29 10.37
C VAL A 381 30.34 10.60 11.15
N PRO A 382 29.39 11.52 10.91
CA PRO A 382 29.37 12.79 11.65
C PRO A 382 29.21 12.61 13.17
N LEU A 383 28.33 11.70 13.60
CA LEU A 383 28.11 11.46 15.04
C LEU A 383 29.34 10.88 15.72
N VAL A 384 30.06 9.99 15.05
CA VAL A 384 31.29 9.40 15.58
C VAL A 384 32.46 10.39 15.56
N GLU A 385 32.53 11.31 14.59
CA GLU A 385 33.50 12.42 14.62
C GLU A 385 33.30 13.31 15.85
N TYR A 386 32.05 13.61 16.22
CA TYR A 386 31.76 14.36 17.45
C TYR A 386 31.98 13.54 18.73
N ASN A 387 31.97 12.20 18.64
CA ASN A 387 32.04 11.30 19.79
C ASN A 387 33.12 10.20 19.58
N PRO A 388 34.40 10.57 19.40
CA PRO A 388 35.44 9.63 18.98
C PRO A 388 35.70 8.56 20.03
N GLY A 389 35.67 8.92 21.32
CA GLY A 389 35.84 7.97 22.43
C GLY A 389 34.76 6.89 22.44
N GLU A 390 33.49 7.27 22.24
CA GLU A 390 32.37 6.33 22.17
C GLU A 390 32.42 5.46 20.90
N GLY A 391 32.86 6.04 19.77
CA GLY A 391 33.12 5.30 18.54
C GLY A 391 34.15 4.18 18.74
N LEU A 392 35.28 4.50 19.37
CA LEU A 392 36.33 3.53 19.69
C LEU A 392 35.86 2.50 20.72
N ARG A 393 35.21 2.94 21.80
CA ARG A 393 34.73 2.05 22.86
C ARG A 393 33.71 1.05 22.33
N ASN A 394 32.75 1.50 21.52
CA ASN A 394 31.74 0.62 20.99
C ASN A 394 32.28 -0.30 19.89
N ASN A 395 32.98 0.26 18.90
CA ASN A 395 33.37 -0.50 17.72
C ASN A 395 34.61 -1.38 17.98
N VAL A 396 35.53 -0.96 18.85
CA VAL A 396 36.78 -1.70 19.08
C VAL A 396 36.71 -2.52 20.36
N TRP A 397 36.38 -1.91 21.49
CA TRP A 397 36.27 -2.65 22.76
C TRP A 397 35.10 -3.63 22.73
N GLY A 398 33.96 -3.27 22.12
CA GLY A 398 32.86 -4.20 21.88
C GLY A 398 33.29 -5.43 21.07
N THR A 399 34.03 -5.21 19.97
CA THR A 399 34.58 -6.33 19.18
C THR A 399 35.58 -7.15 19.97
N LEU A 400 36.47 -6.53 20.75
CA LEU A 400 37.44 -7.23 21.61
C LEU A 400 36.73 -8.13 22.63
N VAL A 401 35.69 -7.62 23.28
CA VAL A 401 34.89 -8.38 24.26
C VAL A 401 34.24 -9.59 23.60
N CYS A 402 33.56 -9.39 22.46
CA CYS A 402 32.90 -10.48 21.75
C CYS A 402 33.88 -11.52 21.20
N ALA A 403 34.98 -11.09 20.57
CA ALA A 403 35.99 -11.98 20.00
C ALA A 403 36.69 -12.79 21.10
N ARG A 404 37.03 -12.15 22.22
CA ARG A 404 37.63 -12.81 23.38
C ARG A 404 36.68 -13.83 24.00
N ALA A 405 35.42 -13.49 24.19
CA ALA A 405 34.42 -14.41 24.71
C ALA A 405 34.22 -15.61 23.77
N ALA A 406 34.21 -15.36 22.46
CA ALA A 406 34.08 -16.42 21.45
C ALA A 406 35.24 -17.42 21.53
N ALA A 407 36.48 -16.93 21.62
CA ALA A 407 37.67 -17.76 21.80
C ALA A 407 37.65 -18.53 23.14
N ARG A 408 37.32 -17.86 24.25
CA ARG A 408 37.24 -18.47 25.59
C ARG A 408 36.21 -19.61 25.68
N HIS A 409 35.10 -19.50 24.96
CA HIS A 409 34.00 -20.47 25.00
C HIS A 409 33.98 -21.43 23.80
N GLY A 410 35.02 -21.44 22.96
CA GLY A 410 35.17 -22.43 21.89
C GLY A 410 34.15 -22.28 20.76
N VAL A 411 33.73 -21.05 20.44
CA VAL A 411 32.87 -20.78 19.27
C VAL A 411 33.59 -21.23 18.01
N GLN A 412 32.89 -21.92 17.10
CA GLN A 412 33.52 -22.48 15.89
C GLN A 412 33.80 -21.40 14.85
N SER A 413 32.86 -20.48 14.63
CA SER A 413 32.95 -19.43 13.61
C SER A 413 32.57 -18.07 14.19
N PHE A 414 33.46 -17.07 14.04
CA PHE A 414 33.19 -15.68 14.40
C PHE A 414 33.34 -14.80 13.16
N VAL A 415 32.28 -14.10 12.78
CA VAL A 415 32.25 -13.23 11.60
C VAL A 415 32.05 -11.79 12.04
N LEU A 416 33.06 -10.94 11.80
CA LEU A 416 32.97 -9.50 12.01
C LEU A 416 32.39 -8.81 10.76
N ILE A 417 31.34 -8.03 10.96
CA ILE A 417 30.81 -7.17 9.89
C ILE A 417 31.62 -5.89 9.83
N SER A 418 32.24 -5.63 8.68
CA SER A 418 33.06 -4.44 8.42
C SER A 418 32.52 -3.63 7.24
N THR A 419 33.27 -2.63 6.80
CA THR A 419 32.84 -1.62 5.82
C THR A 419 34.00 -1.23 4.91
N ASP A 420 33.68 -0.84 3.69
CA ASP A 420 34.59 -0.14 2.76
C ASP A 420 35.37 1.03 3.41
N LYS A 421 34.75 1.74 4.36
CA LYS A 421 35.36 2.89 5.08
C LYS A 421 36.52 2.50 5.99
N ALA A 422 36.73 1.21 6.27
CA ALA A 422 37.90 0.71 6.98
C ALA A 422 39.16 0.63 6.08
N VAL A 423 39.00 0.76 4.76
CA VAL A 423 40.11 0.75 3.79
C VAL A 423 40.69 2.16 3.68
N ARG A 424 41.95 2.35 4.11
CA ARG A 424 42.63 3.68 4.15
C ARG A 424 41.71 4.76 4.76
N PRO A 425 41.30 4.59 6.03
CA PRO A 425 40.25 5.40 6.62
C PRO A 425 40.66 6.88 6.73
N THR A 426 39.73 7.77 6.39
CA THR A 426 39.88 9.24 6.50
C THR A 426 38.97 9.85 7.55
N ASN A 427 38.32 9.01 8.37
CA ASN A 427 37.38 9.40 9.42
C ASN A 427 37.48 8.42 10.60
N ILE A 428 37.12 8.88 11.80
CA ILE A 428 37.20 8.13 13.06
C ILE A 428 36.34 6.86 13.01
N MET A 429 35.16 6.92 12.39
CA MET A 429 34.30 5.74 12.25
C MET A 429 35.01 4.63 11.48
N GLY A 430 35.57 4.95 10.31
CA GLY A 430 36.36 4.03 9.49
C GLY A 430 37.59 3.51 10.23
N SER A 431 38.33 4.39 10.92
CA SER A 431 39.51 4.03 11.72
C SER A 431 39.16 3.07 12.86
N SER A 432 38.04 3.30 13.56
CA SER A 432 37.56 2.41 14.61
C SER A 432 37.21 1.02 14.06
N LYS A 433 36.57 0.93 12.90
CA LYS A 433 36.28 -0.36 12.24
C LYS A 433 37.55 -1.06 11.77
N ARG A 434 38.53 -0.32 11.24
CA ARG A 434 39.85 -0.90 10.91
C ARG A 434 40.57 -1.44 12.14
N MET A 435 40.46 -0.77 13.28
CA MET A 435 41.05 -1.27 14.54
C MET A 435 40.31 -2.51 15.05
N ALA A 436 38.98 -2.58 14.89
CA ALA A 436 38.19 -3.78 15.16
C ALA A 436 38.61 -4.98 14.29
N GLU A 437 38.93 -4.74 13.01
CA GLU A 437 39.50 -5.78 12.14
C GLU A 437 40.85 -6.28 12.66
N LEU A 438 41.75 -5.37 13.09
CA LEU A 438 43.05 -5.75 13.64
C LEU A 438 42.91 -6.59 14.91
N VAL A 439 41.91 -6.31 15.76
CA VAL A 439 41.58 -7.14 16.92
C VAL A 439 41.26 -8.57 16.47
N VAL A 440 40.33 -8.73 15.51
CA VAL A 440 39.93 -10.05 15.01
C VAL A 440 41.08 -10.77 14.31
N GLN A 441 41.91 -10.06 13.55
CA GLN A 441 43.10 -10.60 12.91
C GLN A 441 44.15 -11.06 13.93
N ALA A 442 44.31 -10.34 15.05
CA ALA A 442 45.20 -10.77 16.12
C ALA A 442 44.74 -12.09 16.76
N PHE A 443 43.43 -12.25 17.00
CA PHE A 443 42.86 -13.52 17.46
C PHE A 443 43.07 -14.66 16.46
N ALA A 444 42.85 -14.39 15.16
CA ALA A 444 43.11 -15.36 14.11
C ALA A 444 44.58 -15.78 14.04
N ALA A 445 45.51 -14.86 14.32
CA ALA A 445 46.95 -15.10 14.36
C ALA A 445 47.44 -15.80 15.65
N GLY A 446 46.52 -16.27 16.50
CA GLY A 446 46.86 -17.03 17.71
C GLY A 446 47.11 -16.15 18.94
N ALA A 447 46.50 -14.97 19.03
CA ALA A 447 46.55 -14.18 20.27
C ALA A 447 46.14 -15.03 21.49
N PRO A 448 46.87 -14.93 22.61
CA PRO A 448 46.77 -15.89 23.71
C PRO A 448 45.44 -15.74 24.44
N VAL A 449 44.50 -16.62 24.11
CA VAL A 449 43.30 -16.87 24.89
C VAL A 449 43.11 -18.37 24.98
N ALA A 450 43.25 -18.91 26.19
CA ALA A 450 42.97 -20.30 26.46
C ALA A 450 41.46 -20.54 26.25
N GLY A 451 41.13 -21.27 25.19
CA GLY A 451 39.80 -21.86 25.01
C GLY A 451 39.62 -23.12 25.87
N PRO A 452 38.46 -23.78 25.78
CA PRO A 452 38.22 -25.03 26.48
C PRO A 452 39.21 -26.11 26.01
N ALA A 453 39.69 -26.95 26.93
CA ALA A 453 40.60 -28.04 26.61
C ALA A 453 39.98 -28.98 25.56
N GLY A 454 40.68 -29.20 24.44
CA GLY A 454 40.22 -30.06 23.34
C GLY A 454 39.29 -29.39 22.32
N ALA A 455 38.91 -28.12 22.51
CA ALA A 455 38.17 -27.37 21.49
C ALA A 455 39.11 -26.92 20.36
N ALA A 456 38.62 -26.96 19.12
CA ALA A 456 39.31 -26.34 17.99
C ALA A 456 39.37 -24.81 18.19
N ALA A 457 40.41 -24.17 17.65
CA ALA A 457 40.51 -22.72 17.66
C ALA A 457 39.34 -22.09 16.87
N THR A 458 38.79 -21.00 17.38
CA THR A 458 37.73 -20.24 16.71
C THR A 458 38.21 -19.75 15.34
N CYS A 459 37.43 -20.05 14.28
CA CYS A 459 37.67 -19.49 12.95
C CYS A 459 37.15 -18.05 12.91
N PHE A 460 38.06 -17.09 12.89
CA PHE A 460 37.74 -15.67 12.79
C PHE A 460 37.74 -15.21 11.33
N SER A 461 36.72 -14.47 10.91
CA SER A 461 36.64 -13.89 9.57
C SER A 461 36.05 -12.49 9.60
N ILE A 462 36.34 -11.72 8.56
CA ILE A 462 35.90 -10.34 8.41
C ILE A 462 35.24 -10.20 7.04
N VAL A 463 34.09 -9.54 6.97
CA VAL A 463 33.41 -9.27 5.70
C VAL A 463 33.25 -7.77 5.50
N ARG A 464 33.84 -7.23 4.44
CA ARG A 464 33.72 -5.83 4.02
C ARG A 464 32.73 -5.70 2.87
N PHE A 465 31.85 -4.73 2.99
CA PHE A 465 30.99 -4.29 1.90
C PHE A 465 30.76 -2.77 1.94
N GLY A 466 30.25 -2.26 0.82
CA GLY A 466 29.96 -0.84 0.63
C GLY A 466 28.66 -0.40 1.28
N ASN A 467 27.96 0.53 0.63
CA ASN A 467 26.69 1.01 1.15
C ASN A 467 25.58 -0.03 0.92
N VAL A 468 24.65 -0.08 1.86
CA VAL A 468 23.49 -0.95 1.76
C VAL A 468 22.23 -0.09 1.71
N LEU A 469 21.44 -0.26 0.66
CA LEU A 469 20.27 0.57 0.41
C LEU A 469 19.20 0.40 1.48
N GLY A 470 18.53 1.49 1.84
CA GLY A 470 17.46 1.48 2.84
C GLY A 470 17.94 1.26 4.27
N SER A 471 19.25 1.14 4.51
CA SER A 471 19.76 1.03 5.88
C SER A 471 19.49 2.30 6.70
N SER A 472 19.36 2.15 8.02
CA SER A 472 18.97 3.24 8.92
C SER A 472 19.89 4.45 8.75
N GLY A 473 19.30 5.62 8.55
CA GLY A 473 20.04 6.88 8.40
C GLY A 473 20.91 6.98 7.14
N SER A 474 20.58 6.23 6.09
CA SER A 474 21.21 6.35 4.77
C SER A 474 20.52 7.39 3.87
N VAL A 475 21.10 7.64 2.70
CA VAL A 475 20.62 8.64 1.73
C VAL A 475 19.21 8.36 1.20
N VAL A 476 18.85 7.09 1.02
CA VAL A 476 17.54 6.71 0.46
C VAL A 476 16.39 7.07 1.41
N PRO A 477 16.40 6.70 2.71
CA PRO A 477 15.42 7.20 3.67
C PRO A 477 15.32 8.73 3.73
N LEU A 478 16.47 9.43 3.65
CA LEU A 478 16.49 10.90 3.64
C LEU A 478 15.78 11.47 2.41
N PHE A 479 16.10 10.97 1.21
CA PHE A 479 15.47 11.41 -0.03
C PHE A 479 13.97 11.08 -0.02
N ARG A 480 13.56 9.91 0.46
CA ARG A 480 12.14 9.58 0.64
C ARG A 480 11.44 10.61 1.53
N GLN A 481 12.06 11.00 2.65
CA GLN A 481 11.49 12.01 3.54
C GLN A 481 11.42 13.39 2.89
N GLN A 482 12.44 13.79 2.13
CA GLN A 482 12.48 15.06 1.40
C GLN A 482 11.42 15.12 0.31
N ILE A 483 11.33 14.06 -0.49
CA ILE A 483 10.31 13.89 -1.53
C ILE A 483 8.90 13.96 -0.92
N ALA A 484 8.65 13.22 0.17
CA ALA A 484 7.36 13.24 0.85
C ALA A 484 6.97 14.62 1.42
N LYS A 485 7.95 15.47 1.69
CA LYS A 485 7.75 16.87 2.16
C LYS A 485 7.59 17.87 1.00
N GLY A 486 7.74 17.45 -0.26
CA GLY A 486 7.68 18.34 -1.43
C GLY A 486 9.03 18.94 -1.83
N GLY A 487 10.16 18.41 -1.34
CA GLY A 487 11.51 18.85 -1.70
C GLY A 487 12.02 20.10 -0.95
N PRO A 488 13.22 20.60 -1.30
CA PRO A 488 14.18 20.02 -2.25
C PRO A 488 14.88 18.76 -1.71
N ILE A 489 15.34 17.90 -2.61
CA ILE A 489 16.35 16.88 -2.29
C ILE A 489 17.67 17.61 -2.01
N THR A 490 18.47 17.11 -1.09
CA THR A 490 19.79 17.70 -0.80
C THR A 490 20.91 16.77 -1.22
N LEU A 491 21.72 17.19 -2.20
CA LEU A 491 22.95 16.50 -2.59
C LEU A 491 24.17 17.08 -1.88
N THR A 492 25.11 16.21 -1.50
CA THR A 492 26.41 16.67 -0.97
C THR A 492 27.30 17.24 -2.08
N HIS A 493 27.29 16.60 -3.25
CA HIS A 493 28.00 17.03 -4.46
C HIS A 493 27.45 16.26 -5.67
N ALA A 494 27.38 16.90 -6.85
CA ALA A 494 26.81 16.30 -8.06
C ALA A 494 27.54 15.02 -8.52
N GLU A 495 28.88 15.06 -8.49
CA GLU A 495 29.74 13.94 -8.92
C GLU A 495 29.94 12.82 -7.89
N VAL A 496 29.24 12.85 -6.74
CA VAL A 496 29.43 11.79 -5.73
C VAL A 496 28.84 10.46 -6.22
N THR A 497 29.68 9.44 -6.25
CA THR A 497 29.29 8.06 -6.57
C THR A 497 29.43 7.14 -5.35
N ARG A 498 28.59 6.10 -5.28
CA ARG A 498 28.65 5.08 -4.22
C ARG A 498 28.32 3.71 -4.78
N TYR A 499 28.98 2.70 -4.24
CA TYR A 499 28.64 1.29 -4.47
C TYR A 499 27.48 0.88 -3.58
N PHE A 500 26.50 0.20 -4.15
CA PHE A 500 25.31 -0.22 -3.42
C PHE A 500 24.98 -1.69 -3.64
N MET A 501 24.41 -2.28 -2.61
CA MET A 501 23.76 -3.58 -2.64
C MET A 501 22.50 -3.54 -1.78
N THR A 502 21.63 -4.55 -1.90
CA THR A 502 20.44 -4.65 -1.05
C THR A 502 20.78 -5.22 0.33
N ILE A 503 19.93 -4.96 1.34
CA ILE A 503 20.10 -5.52 2.69
C ILE A 503 20.10 -7.06 2.66
N PRO A 504 19.14 -7.74 2.00
CA PRO A 504 19.13 -9.20 1.91
C PRO A 504 20.39 -9.77 1.24
N GLU A 505 20.80 -9.20 0.10
CA GLU A 505 22.01 -9.61 -0.63
C GLU A 505 23.26 -9.50 0.24
N ALA A 506 23.40 -8.41 1.01
CA ALA A 506 24.53 -8.22 1.92
C ALA A 506 24.58 -9.30 3.01
N ALA A 507 23.44 -9.57 3.65
CA ALA A 507 23.36 -10.55 4.73
C ALA A 507 23.61 -11.98 4.23
N GLU A 508 23.06 -12.34 3.07
CA GLU A 508 23.27 -13.66 2.46
C GLU A 508 24.75 -13.89 2.11
N LEU A 509 25.40 -12.91 1.49
CA LEU A 509 26.83 -13.00 1.17
C LEU A 509 27.72 -13.01 2.42
N VAL A 510 27.32 -12.34 3.50
CA VAL A 510 28.01 -12.41 4.81
C VAL A 510 27.95 -13.82 5.40
N VAL A 511 26.76 -14.44 5.42
CA VAL A 511 26.58 -15.82 5.92
C VAL A 511 27.41 -16.78 5.07
N GLN A 512 27.39 -16.61 3.75
CA GLN A 512 28.18 -17.39 2.81
C GLN A 512 29.70 -17.24 3.03
N ALA A 513 30.19 -16.02 3.20
CA ALA A 513 31.61 -15.75 3.46
C ALA A 513 32.10 -16.41 4.75
N GLY A 514 31.28 -16.35 5.82
CA GLY A 514 31.58 -17.04 7.08
C GLY A 514 31.72 -18.56 6.90
N ALA A 515 30.94 -19.16 6.00
CA ALA A 515 31.02 -20.59 5.69
C ALA A 515 32.22 -20.98 4.81
N MET A 516 32.85 -20.02 4.12
CA MET A 516 34.03 -20.23 3.30
C MET A 516 35.35 -20.04 4.07
N ALA A 517 35.30 -19.36 5.22
CA ALA A 517 36.47 -19.00 6.00
C ALA A 517 37.23 -20.22 6.55
N SER A 518 38.56 -20.12 6.53
CA SER A 518 39.50 -21.06 7.13
C SER A 518 40.30 -20.47 8.29
N GLY A 519 40.27 -19.14 8.46
CA GLY A 519 40.83 -18.41 9.60
C GLY A 519 41.62 -17.17 9.16
N GLY A 520 41.20 -16.00 9.61
CA GLY A 520 41.89 -14.71 9.45
C GLY A 520 41.58 -13.96 8.15
N GLU A 521 40.73 -14.50 7.27
CA GLU A 521 40.43 -13.88 5.98
C GLU A 521 39.61 -12.59 6.11
N VAL A 522 39.88 -11.67 5.19
CA VAL A 522 39.10 -10.46 4.97
C VAL A 522 38.42 -10.57 3.61
N PHE A 523 37.16 -10.97 3.63
CA PHE A 523 36.32 -11.01 2.43
C PHE A 523 35.92 -9.62 2.01
N VAL A 524 35.90 -9.38 0.70
CA VAL A 524 35.40 -8.15 0.09
C VAL A 524 34.31 -8.57 -0.88
N LEU A 525 33.10 -8.05 -0.68
CA LEU A 525 31.98 -8.34 -1.57
C LEU A 525 32.12 -7.51 -2.85
N ASP A 526 31.87 -8.16 -3.98
CA ASP A 526 31.72 -7.45 -5.26
C ASP A 526 30.39 -6.69 -5.24
N MET A 527 30.46 -5.37 -5.34
CA MET A 527 29.31 -4.48 -5.25
C MET A 527 28.73 -4.12 -6.63
N GLY A 528 29.37 -4.58 -7.71
CA GLY A 528 29.07 -4.17 -9.08
C GLY A 528 29.49 -2.72 -9.37
N GLU A 529 28.80 -2.09 -10.31
CA GLU A 529 29.10 -0.71 -10.73
C GLU A 529 28.69 0.34 -9.70
N SER A 530 29.47 1.41 -9.60
CA SER A 530 29.14 2.55 -8.74
C SER A 530 27.98 3.36 -9.30
N VAL A 531 27.07 3.81 -8.44
CA VAL A 531 25.91 4.64 -8.82
C VAL A 531 26.17 6.09 -8.43
N ARG A 532 25.90 7.04 -9.33
CA ARG A 532 25.92 8.47 -8.98
C ARG A 532 24.71 8.81 -8.12
N ILE A 533 24.93 9.53 -7.01
CA ILE A 533 23.86 9.87 -6.07
C ILE A 533 22.84 10.83 -6.71
N MET A 534 23.28 11.63 -7.68
CA MET A 534 22.39 12.45 -8.49
C MET A 534 21.40 11.59 -9.30
N ASP A 535 21.91 10.60 -10.06
CA ASP A 535 21.06 9.68 -10.83
C ASP A 535 20.08 8.91 -9.94
N LEU A 536 20.53 8.53 -8.73
CA LEU A 536 19.68 7.92 -7.70
C LEU A 536 18.53 8.86 -7.27
N ALA A 537 18.82 10.15 -7.04
CA ALA A 537 17.81 11.14 -6.67
C ALA A 537 16.76 11.32 -7.78
N TYR A 538 17.19 11.50 -9.03
CA TYR A 538 16.30 11.59 -10.21
C TYR A 538 15.37 10.37 -10.27
N ARG A 539 15.95 9.17 -10.19
CA ARG A 539 15.19 7.92 -10.27
C ARG A 539 14.19 7.78 -9.13
N MET A 540 14.51 8.24 -7.93
CA MET A 540 13.58 8.22 -6.80
C MET A 540 12.40 9.18 -7.01
N VAL A 541 12.62 10.38 -7.56
CA VAL A 541 11.54 11.33 -7.89
C VAL A 541 10.60 10.74 -8.94
N GLU A 542 11.15 10.19 -10.03
CA GLU A 542 10.39 9.55 -11.10
C GLU A 542 9.54 8.39 -10.57
N LEU A 543 10.16 7.52 -9.78
CA LEU A 543 9.51 6.35 -9.19
C LEU A 543 8.42 6.73 -8.17
N SER A 544 8.54 7.89 -7.51
CA SER A 544 7.47 8.47 -6.69
C SER A 544 6.33 9.09 -7.50
N GLY A 545 6.42 9.10 -8.83
CA GLY A 545 5.41 9.67 -9.72
C GLY A 545 5.43 11.19 -9.79
N MET A 546 6.52 11.82 -9.37
CA MET A 546 6.76 13.26 -9.45
C MET A 546 7.78 13.57 -10.55
N ARG A 547 7.85 14.83 -10.98
CA ARG A 547 8.84 15.32 -11.94
C ARG A 547 9.86 16.19 -11.23
N VAL A 548 11.11 16.08 -11.67
CA VAL A 548 12.17 16.95 -11.21
C VAL A 548 11.96 18.34 -11.79
N ARG A 549 12.08 19.37 -10.94
CA ARG A 549 12.11 20.76 -11.33
C ARG A 549 13.53 21.12 -11.78
N ASP A 550 13.69 21.34 -13.09
CA ASP A 550 14.94 21.78 -13.67
C ASP A 550 14.69 22.76 -14.84
N ALA A 551 15.75 23.19 -15.53
CA ALA A 551 15.64 24.11 -16.65
C ALA A 551 14.78 23.58 -17.82
N SER A 552 14.65 22.25 -17.95
CA SER A 552 13.83 21.59 -18.98
C SER A 552 12.38 21.35 -18.52
N CYS A 553 12.14 21.24 -17.21
CA CYS A 553 10.82 21.10 -16.60
C CYS A 553 10.64 22.11 -15.44
N PRO A 554 10.37 23.39 -15.73
CA PRO A 554 10.18 24.41 -14.68
C PRO A 554 8.96 24.13 -13.78
N GLU A 555 7.96 23.44 -14.32
CA GLU A 555 6.73 23.04 -13.63
C GLU A 555 6.88 21.76 -12.79
N GLY A 556 8.10 21.23 -12.66
CA GLY A 556 8.37 20.05 -11.82
C GLY A 556 8.03 20.29 -10.36
N GLU A 557 7.67 19.21 -9.66
CA GLU A 557 7.24 19.28 -8.26
C GLU A 557 8.44 19.23 -7.28
N ILE A 558 9.55 18.58 -7.64
CA ILE A 558 10.69 18.34 -6.74
C ILE A 558 11.99 18.94 -7.30
N GLU A 559 12.60 19.87 -6.57
CA GLU A 559 13.96 20.38 -6.85
C GLU A 559 15.03 19.46 -6.21
N ILE A 560 16.23 19.40 -6.80
CA ILE A 560 17.38 18.56 -6.35
C ILE A 560 18.62 19.40 -6.10
#